data_AF-A0A6J4MXI2-F1
#
_entry.id   AF-A0A6J4MXI2-F1
#
_cell.length_a   1.000
_cell.length_b   1.000
_cell.length_c   1.000
_cell.angle_alpha   90.00
_cell.angle_beta   90.00
_cell.angle_gamma   90.00
#
_symmetry.space_group_name_H-M   'P 1'
#
loop_
_entity.id
_entity.type
_entity.pdbx_description
1 polymer ?
#
loop_
_entity_poly.entity_id
_entity_poly.type
_entity_poly.pdbx_seq_one_letter_code
_entity_poly.pdbx_strand_id
1 'polypeptide(L)'
;MPRHFKPLLKKAGLPNIRFHDLRHTCATLLFTRGVHPKIVSEMLGHSSVSITLDVYSHVIPGLGDAAALAMEDALGDDPGVGGGGGEEPE
;
A
#
# COMPACT_ATOMS: atom_id res chain seq x y z
N MET A 1 11.47 -27.89 1.88
CA MET A 1 11.61 -27.28 0.53
C MET A 1 12.93 -26.53 0.20
N PRO A 2 14.07 -26.61 0.94
CA PRO A 2 15.27 -25.85 0.55
C PRO A 2 16.16 -26.51 -0.52
N ARG A 3 15.95 -27.80 -0.82
CA ARG A 3 16.90 -28.63 -1.61
C ARG A 3 17.04 -28.20 -3.08
N HIS A 4 16.01 -27.60 -3.67
CA HIS A 4 16.02 -27.17 -5.08
C HIS A 4 16.13 -25.66 -5.26
N PHE A 5 15.76 -24.87 -4.24
CA PHE A 5 15.73 -23.41 -4.37
C PHE A 5 17.13 -22.79 -4.43
N LYS A 6 18.05 -23.21 -3.55
CA LYS A 6 19.43 -22.69 -3.55
C LYS A 6 20.20 -22.96 -4.87
N PRO A 7 20.11 -24.18 -5.46
CA PRO A 7 20.68 -24.41 -6.80
C PRO A 7 20.10 -23.51 -7.89
N LEU A 8 18.79 -23.21 -7.84
CA LEU A 8 18.14 -22.33 -8.82
C LEU A 8 18.63 -20.88 -8.68
N LEU A 9 18.77 -20.37 -7.46
CA LEU A 9 19.34 -19.03 -7.22
C LEU A 9 20.76 -18.92 -7.79
N LYS A 10 21.60 -19.94 -7.56
CA LYS A 10 22.96 -19.97 -8.11
C LYS A 10 22.98 -19.99 -9.64
N LYS A 11 22.07 -20.75 -10.28
CA LYS A 11 21.92 -20.75 -11.74
C LYS A 11 21.43 -19.42 -12.29
N ALA A 12 20.57 -18.72 -11.55
CA ALA A 12 20.03 -17.42 -11.92
C ALA A 12 20.98 -16.24 -11.61
N GLY A 13 22.14 -16.49 -11.01
CA GLY A 13 23.07 -15.43 -10.58
C GLY A 13 22.53 -14.55 -9.45
N LEU A 14 21.53 -15.03 -8.71
CA LEU A 14 20.89 -14.27 -7.64
C LEU A 14 21.58 -14.50 -6.29
N PRO A 15 21.51 -13.51 -5.37
CA PRO A 15 21.98 -13.68 -4.01
C PRO A 15 21.20 -14.78 -3.29
N ASN A 16 21.77 -15.31 -2.22
CA ASN A 16 21.14 -16.35 -1.42
C ASN A 16 19.98 -15.77 -0.59
N ILE A 17 18.79 -15.75 -1.18
CA ILE A 17 17.54 -15.36 -0.53
C ILE A 17 16.78 -16.58 -0.01
N ARG A 18 15.86 -16.36 0.93
CA ARG A 18 14.95 -17.39 1.44
C ARG A 18 13.71 -17.48 0.54
N PHE A 19 13.06 -18.63 0.57
CA PHE A 19 11.83 -18.84 -0.22
C PHE A 19 10.70 -17.89 0.19
N HIS A 20 10.59 -17.57 1.49
CA HIS A 20 9.62 -16.59 2.00
C HIS A 20 9.86 -15.17 1.49
N ASP A 21 11.09 -14.84 1.07
CA ASP A 21 11.40 -13.49 0.58
C ASP A 21 10.69 -13.23 -0.76
N LEU A 22 10.38 -14.28 -1.55
CA LEU A 22 9.54 -14.15 -2.75
C LEU A 22 8.12 -13.67 -2.40
N ARG A 23 7.57 -14.15 -1.29
CA ARG A 23 6.26 -13.73 -0.79
C ARG A 23 6.28 -12.27 -0.35
N HIS A 24 7.36 -11.84 0.29
CA HIS A 24 7.57 -10.43 0.64
C HIS A 24 7.70 -9.54 -0.59
N THR A 25 8.45 -9.96 -1.61
CA THR A 25 8.57 -9.21 -2.87
C THR A 25 7.21 -9.07 -3.57
N CYS A 26 6.43 -10.16 -3.63
CA CYS A 26 5.10 -10.14 -4.24
C CYS A 26 4.15 -9.17 -3.53
N ALA A 27 4.10 -9.22 -2.20
CA ALA A 27 3.29 -8.31 -1.40
C ALA A 27 3.69 -6.84 -1.62
N THR A 28 4.99 -6.56 -1.53
CA THR A 28 5.53 -5.20 -1.70
C THR A 28 5.17 -4.62 -3.06
N LEU A 29 5.33 -5.39 -4.14
CA LEU A 29 4.98 -4.96 -5.49
C LEU A 29 3.49 -4.61 -5.63
N LEU A 30 2.60 -5.39 -5.01
CA LEU A 30 1.16 -5.12 -5.06
C LEU A 30 0.80 -3.86 -4.27
N PHE A 31 1.45 -3.63 -3.13
CA PHE A 31 1.24 -2.41 -2.35
C PHE A 31 1.75 -1.17 -3.05
N THR A 32 2.91 -1.23 -3.73
CA THR A 32 3.40 -0.11 -4.55
C THR A 32 2.45 0.21 -5.71
N ARG A 33 1.59 -0.72 -6.13
CA ARG A 33 0.56 -0.51 -7.16
C ARG A 33 -0.81 -0.09 -6.57
N GLY A 34 -0.90 0.17 -5.27
CA GLY A 34 -2.13 0.60 -4.62
C GLY A 34 -3.18 -0.50 -4.44
N VAL A 35 -2.80 -1.77 -4.53
CA VAL A 35 -3.75 -2.89 -4.35
C VAL A 35 -4.19 -2.96 -2.89
N HIS A 36 -5.50 -3.09 -2.68
CA HIS A 36 -6.08 -3.09 -1.34
C HIS A 36 -5.55 -4.26 -0.49
N PRO A 37 -5.16 -4.03 0.79
CA PRO A 37 -4.58 -5.05 1.67
C PRO A 37 -5.41 -6.32 1.85
N LYS A 38 -6.75 -6.21 1.78
CA LYS A 38 -7.66 -7.37 1.77
C LYS A 38 -7.38 -8.34 0.63
N ILE A 39 -7.24 -7.81 -0.58
CA ILE A 39 -7.01 -8.60 -1.80
C ILE A 39 -5.63 -9.25 -1.74
N VAL A 40 -4.61 -8.49 -1.34
CA VAL A 40 -3.25 -9.02 -1.17
C VAL A 40 -3.23 -10.12 -0.11
N SER A 41 -3.91 -9.94 1.01
CA SER A 41 -4.01 -10.93 2.09
C SER A 41 -4.64 -12.25 1.62
N GLU A 42 -5.71 -12.18 0.82
CA GLU A 42 -6.40 -13.35 0.27
C GLU A 42 -5.54 -14.08 -0.77
N MET A 43 -4.90 -13.32 -1.67
CA MET A 43 -4.02 -13.88 -2.70
C MET A 43 -2.79 -14.57 -2.09
N LEU A 44 -2.26 -14.02 -1.00
CA LEU A 44 -1.18 -14.65 -0.25
C LEU A 44 -1.73 -15.83 0.57
N GLY A 45 -2.98 -15.81 1.02
CA GLY A 45 -3.56 -16.82 1.89
C GLY A 45 -3.19 -16.62 3.36
N HIS A 46 -3.12 -15.37 3.82
CA HIS A 46 -3.03 -15.09 5.25
C HIS A 46 -4.40 -15.30 5.90
N SER A 47 -4.40 -15.91 7.10
CA SER A 47 -5.61 -16.16 7.90
C SER A 47 -6.33 -14.88 8.34
N SER A 48 -5.62 -13.76 8.38
CA SER A 48 -6.18 -12.44 8.70
C SER A 48 -5.48 -11.34 7.91
N VAL A 49 -6.25 -10.30 7.55
CA VAL A 49 -5.72 -9.05 6.99
C VAL A 49 -4.79 -8.34 7.94
N SER A 50 -5.02 -8.45 9.26
CA SER A 50 -4.15 -7.83 10.27
C SER A 50 -2.70 -8.27 10.08
N ILE A 51 -2.44 -9.57 9.84
CA ILE A 51 -1.08 -10.08 9.56
C ILE A 51 -0.45 -9.35 8.37
N THR A 52 -1.24 -9.09 7.33
CA THR A 52 -0.76 -8.38 6.14
C THR A 52 -0.47 -6.91 6.45
N LEU A 53 -1.36 -6.24 7.17
CA LEU A 53 -1.18 -4.83 7.55
C LEU A 53 -0.02 -4.65 8.54
N ASP A 54 0.12 -5.53 9.52
CA ASP A 54 1.21 -5.50 10.50
C ASP A 54 2.57 -5.65 9.80
N VAL A 55 2.65 -6.51 8.79
CA VAL A 55 3.91 -6.77 8.06
C VAL A 55 4.20 -5.72 7.00
N TYR A 56 3.20 -5.17 6.31
CA TYR A 56 3.42 -4.35 5.10
C TYR A 56 2.93 -2.90 5.19
N SER A 57 2.30 -2.47 6.27
CA SER A 57 1.81 -1.08 6.43
C SER A 57 2.87 -0.01 6.13
N HIS A 58 4.13 -0.27 6.49
CA HIS A 58 5.26 0.64 6.28
C HIS A 58 5.68 0.83 4.81
N VAL A 59 5.31 -0.08 3.90
CA VAL A 59 5.63 0.03 2.46
C VAL A 59 4.45 0.53 1.62
N ILE A 60 3.29 0.77 2.24
CA ILE A 60 2.12 1.32 1.56
C ILE A 60 2.29 2.86 1.52
N PRO A 61 2.69 3.44 0.37
CA PRO A 61 2.98 4.87 0.31
C PRO A 61 1.67 5.65 0.41
N GLY A 62 1.68 6.75 1.17
CA GLY A 62 0.60 7.73 1.15
C GLY A 62 -0.76 7.21 1.62
N LEU A 63 -0.84 6.10 2.39
CA LEU A 63 -2.12 5.62 2.90
C LEU A 63 -2.82 6.67 3.78
N GLY A 64 -2.04 7.41 4.58
CA GLY A 64 -2.52 8.55 5.36
C GLY A 64 -2.88 9.75 4.50
N ASP A 65 -2.00 10.11 3.55
CA ASP A 65 -2.20 11.29 2.69
C ASP A 65 -3.41 11.13 1.75
N ALA A 66 -3.58 9.95 1.17
CA ALA A 66 -4.74 9.62 0.34
C ALA A 66 -6.04 9.61 1.16
N ALA A 67 -6.00 9.16 2.41
CA ALA A 67 -7.16 9.22 3.30
C ALA A 67 -7.51 10.66 3.67
N ALA A 68 -6.51 11.50 3.95
CA ALA A 68 -6.70 12.91 4.24
C ALA A 68 -7.28 13.66 3.03
N LEU A 69 -6.74 13.44 1.83
CA LEU A 69 -7.26 14.01 0.58
C LEU A 69 -8.69 13.54 0.29
N ALA A 70 -8.99 12.27 0.51
CA ALA A 70 -10.36 11.76 0.34
C ALA A 70 -11.34 12.36 1.34
N MET A 71 -10.90 12.66 2.57
CA MET A 71 -11.73 13.37 3.55
C MET A 71 -11.92 14.84 3.18
N GLU A 72 -10.86 15.51 2.69
CA GLU A 72 -10.94 16.88 2.17
C GLU A 72 -11.90 16.97 0.98
N ASP A 73 -11.83 16.04 0.03
CA ASP A 73 -12.75 15.96 -1.11
C ASP A 73 -14.20 15.68 -0.66
N ALA A 74 -14.40 14.73 0.26
CA ALA A 74 -15.72 14.38 0.76
C ALA A 74 -16.39 15.49 1.60
N LEU A 75 -15.59 16.37 2.21
CA LEU A 75 -16.06 17.47 3.07
C LEU A 75 -15.96 18.84 2.41
N GLY A 76 -15.25 18.94 1.29
CA GLY A 76 -14.82 20.19 0.65
C GLY A 76 -15.82 20.84 -0.30
N ASP A 77 -17.06 20.34 -0.39
CA ASP A 77 -18.12 20.98 -1.17
C ASP A 77 -19.28 21.39 -0.25
N ASP A 78 -19.23 22.65 0.21
CA ASP A 78 -20.44 23.43 0.49
C ASP A 78 -20.62 24.47 -0.62
N PRO A 79 -21.45 24.20 -1.64
CA PRO A 79 -21.81 25.19 -2.66
C PRO A 79 -22.91 26.16 -2.16
N GLY A 80 -22.85 26.61 -0.89
CA GLY A 80 -24.04 27.15 -0.22
C GLY A 80 -23.91 28.20 0.88
N VAL A 81 -22.73 28.73 1.26
CA VAL A 81 -22.65 29.87 2.19
C VAL A 81 -21.97 31.09 1.57
N GLY A 82 -22.81 31.99 1.03
CA GLY A 82 -22.43 33.35 0.74
C GLY A 82 -22.06 34.09 2.03
N GLY A 83 -20.77 34.38 2.20
CA GLY A 83 -20.27 35.35 3.17
C GLY A 83 -19.81 36.59 2.42
N GLY A 84 -20.68 37.60 2.36
CA GLY A 84 -20.31 38.93 1.87
C GLY A 84 -19.24 39.55 2.77
N GLY A 85 -18.16 40.01 2.17
CA GLY A 85 -17.16 40.87 2.78
C GLY A 85 -16.60 41.75 1.67
N GLY A 86 -17.13 42.97 1.56
CA GLY A 86 -16.58 43.97 0.67
C GLY A 86 -15.21 44.39 1.17
N GLU A 87 -14.24 44.40 0.27
CA GLU A 87 -13.00 45.15 0.44
C GLU A 87 -12.99 46.20 -0.68
N GLU A 88 -13.26 47.44 -0.27
CA GLU A 88 -13.12 48.65 -1.08
C GLU A 88 -11.67 48.82 -1.56
N PRO A 89 -11.44 49.33 -2.78
CA PRO A 89 -10.13 49.74 -3.21
C PRO A 89 -9.90 51.23 -2.89
N GLU A 90 -8.79 51.55 -2.21
CA GLU A 90 -8.07 52.83 -2.29
C GLU A 90 -6.56 52.53 -2.46
#